data_AF-A0A3L7VYD1-F1
#
_entry.id   AF-A0A3L7VYD1-F1
#
_cell.length_a   1.000
_cell.length_b   1.000
_cell.length_c   1.000
_cell.angle_alpha   90.00
_cell.angle_beta   90.00
_cell.angle_gamma   90.00
#
_symmetry.space_group_name_H-M   'P 1'
#
loop_
_entity.id
_entity.type
_entity.pdbx_description
1 polymer ?
#
loop_
_entity_poly.entity_id
_entity_poly.type
_entity_poly.pdbx_seq_one_letter_code
_entity_poly.pdbx_strand_id
1 'polypeptide(L)'
;MHTVDPLVLHHVLVDTMKVKRPPVAITYCRDHIPAGYEPATVVACGIVREAESGRRVYIDANHHDCYVGLWHLGLLPKAEKLIT
;
A
#
# COMPACT_ATOMS: atom_id res chain seq x y z
N MET A 1 7.16 11.63 15.81
CA MET A 1 7.16 10.22 15.32
C MET A 1 8.25 9.49 16.08
N HIS A 2 7.92 8.40 16.77
CA HIS A 2 8.95 7.51 17.30
C HIS A 2 9.41 6.61 16.16
N THR A 3 10.71 6.63 15.88
CA THR A 3 11.32 5.75 14.88
C THR A 3 11.40 4.35 15.46
N VAL A 4 10.74 3.38 14.84
CA VAL A 4 10.83 1.96 15.21
C VAL A 4 12.04 1.37 14.48
N ASP A 5 12.89 0.64 15.19
CA ASP A 5 13.98 -0.11 14.57
C ASP A 5 13.41 -1.24 13.67
N PRO A 6 13.72 -1.25 12.35
CA PRO A 6 13.26 -2.29 11.44
C PRO A 6 13.64 -3.71 11.86
N LEU A 7 14.80 -3.90 12.50
CA LEU A 7 15.25 -5.22 12.95
C LEU A 7 14.40 -5.71 14.13
N VAL A 8 14.08 -4.82 15.07
CA VAL A 8 13.19 -5.12 16.19
C VAL A 8 11.79 -5.43 15.68
N LEU A 9 11.28 -4.64 14.74
CA LEU A 9 9.96 -4.88 14.15
C LEU A 9 9.90 -6.22 13.42
N HIS A 10 10.93 -6.54 12.64
CA HIS A 10 11.03 -7.83 11.96
C HIS A 10 11.03 -8.99 12.95
N HIS A 11 11.82 -8.92 14.02
CA HIS A 11 11.87 -9.95 15.06
C HIS A 11 10.50 -10.18 15.71
N VAL A 12 9.79 -9.11 16.08
CA VAL A 12 8.46 -9.20 16.66
C VAL A 12 7.48 -9.86 15.69
N LEU A 13 7.45 -9.43 14.44
CA LEU A 13 6.51 -9.94 13.45
C LEU A 13 6.80 -11.40 13.09
N VAL A 14 8.04 -11.72 12.74
CA VAL A 14 8.40 -13.03 12.18
C VAL A 14 8.66 -14.06 13.27
N ASP A 15 9.44 -13.73 14.29
CA ASP A 15 9.91 -14.71 15.27
C ASP A 15 8.92 -14.87 16.43
N THR A 16 8.30 -13.78 16.87
CA THR A 16 7.36 -13.80 18.00
C THR A 16 5.92 -14.07 17.54
N MET A 17 5.39 -13.27 16.62
CA MET A 17 4.01 -13.39 16.15
C MET A 17 3.82 -14.45 15.07
N LYS A 18 4.90 -14.89 14.42
CA LYS A 18 4.89 -15.92 13.37
C LYS A 18 3.94 -15.57 12.22
N VAL A 19 3.98 -14.32 11.73
CA VAL A 19 3.21 -13.97 10.52
C VAL A 19 3.59 -14.91 9.38
N LYS A 20 2.57 -15.45 8.70
CA LYS A 20 2.72 -16.50 7.68
C LYS A 20 3.55 -16.06 6.47
N ARG A 21 3.64 -14.76 6.20
CA ARG A 21 4.34 -14.20 5.04
C ARG A 21 5.33 -13.11 5.49
N PRO A 22 6.42 -12.89 4.74
CA PRO A 22 7.33 -11.79 5.01
C PRO A 22 6.57 -10.46 5.11
N PRO A 23 6.83 -9.64 6.14
CA PRO A 23 6.15 -8.36 6.28
C PRO A 23 6.55 -7.42 5.14
N VAL A 24 5.58 -6.67 4.63
CA VAL A 24 5.79 -5.64 3.61
C VAL A 24 5.52 -4.26 4.19
N ALA A 25 6.28 -3.25 3.74
CA ALA A 25 6.07 -1.87 4.14
C ALA A 25 5.14 -1.17 3.15
N ILE A 26 4.07 -0.56 3.67
CA ILE A 26 3.18 0.32 2.91
C ILE A 26 3.23 1.70 3.57
N THR A 27 3.47 2.72 2.77
CA THR A 27 3.63 4.09 3.26
C THR A 27 2.61 5.00 2.58
N TYR A 28 1.93 5.82 3.36
CA TYR A 28 1.10 6.90 2.85
C TYR A 28 1.98 8.12 2.56
N CYS A 29 2.04 8.55 1.31
CA CYS A 29 2.79 9.72 0.86
C CYS A 29 1.80 10.78 0.37
N ARG A 30 1.79 11.97 1.01
CA ARG A 30 0.85 13.05 0.67
C ARG A 30 1.38 13.97 -0.43
N ASP A 31 2.66 14.31 -0.37
CA ASP A 31 3.17 15.47 -1.11
C ASP A 31 3.83 15.10 -2.45
N HIS A 32 4.50 13.96 -2.52
CA HIS A 32 5.16 13.50 -3.74
C HIS A 32 5.31 11.97 -3.77
N ILE A 33 5.45 11.43 -4.98
CA ILE A 33 5.74 10.00 -5.21
C ILE A 33 7.22 9.75 -4.87
N PRO A 34 7.54 8.74 -4.04
CA PRO A 34 8.93 8.42 -3.74
C PRO A 34 9.71 7.96 -4.98
N ALA A 35 11.01 8.25 -5.03
CA ALA A 35 11.88 7.84 -6.13
C ALA A 35 11.92 6.31 -6.30
N GLY A 36 11.86 5.85 -7.56
CA GLY A 36 11.91 4.43 -7.92
C GLY A 36 10.61 3.66 -7.65
N TYR A 37 9.50 4.36 -7.43
CA TYR A 37 8.15 3.78 -7.44
C TYR A 37 7.49 4.03 -8.79
N GLU A 38 6.95 2.98 -9.38
CA GLU A 38 6.25 3.04 -10.67
C GLU A 38 4.73 3.06 -10.48
N PRO A 39 3.95 3.73 -11.35
CA PRO A 39 2.49 3.65 -11.30
C PRO A 39 2.05 2.21 -11.54
N ALA A 40 1.06 1.74 -10.79
CA ALA A 40 0.48 0.41 -11.01
C ALA A 40 -1.02 0.49 -11.27
N THR A 41 -1.42 0.03 -12.45
CA THR A 41 -2.80 -0.26 -12.81
C THR A 41 -3.18 -1.61 -12.21
N VAL A 42 -3.54 -1.60 -10.93
CA VAL A 42 -4.02 -2.76 -10.17
C VAL A 42 -5.19 -2.34 -9.28
N VAL A 43 -5.97 -3.32 -8.81
CA VAL A 43 -6.94 -3.08 -7.74
C VAL A 43 -6.21 -2.62 -6.49
N ALA A 44 -6.77 -1.69 -5.71
CA ALA A 44 -6.02 -1.05 -4.64
C ALA A 44 -5.51 -2.03 -3.56
N CYS A 45 -6.28 -3.09 -3.29
CA CYS A 45 -5.87 -4.17 -2.39
C CYS A 45 -4.73 -5.04 -2.95
N GLY A 46 -4.52 -5.01 -4.27
CA GLY A 46 -3.43 -5.70 -4.97
C GLY A 46 -2.05 -5.14 -4.67
N ILE A 47 -1.93 -3.94 -4.11
CA ILE A 47 -0.63 -3.34 -3.74
C ILE A 47 0.16 -4.22 -2.77
N VAL A 48 -0.52 -4.95 -1.88
CA VAL A 48 0.12 -5.89 -0.96
C VAL A 48 0.84 -6.98 -1.73
N ARG A 49 0.21 -7.50 -2.79
CA ARG A 49 0.78 -8.55 -3.63
C ARG A 49 2.00 -8.06 -4.42
N GLU A 50 1.93 -6.84 -4.93
CA GLU A 50 3.05 -6.20 -5.61
C GLU A 50 4.24 -6.03 -4.67
N ALA A 51 4.00 -5.53 -3.45
CA ALA A 51 5.02 -5.41 -2.42
C ALA A 51 5.62 -6.78 -2.01
N GLU A 52 4.79 -7.81 -1.87
CA GLU A 52 5.24 -9.19 -1.61
C GLU A 52 6.19 -9.72 -2.71
N SER A 53 6.00 -9.28 -3.95
CA SER A 53 6.87 -9.66 -5.09
C SER A 53 8.15 -8.83 -5.19
N GLY A 54 8.35 -7.87 -4.27
CA GLY A 54 9.51 -6.99 -4.25
C GLY A 54 9.39 -5.78 -5.19
N ARG A 55 8.21 -5.56 -5.79
CA ARG A 55 7.99 -4.38 -6.64
C ARG A 55 7.71 -3.14 -5.80
N ARG A 56 8.20 -2.00 -6.29
CA ARG A 56 7.95 -0.67 -5.72
C ARG A 56 6.94 0.03 -6.60
N VAL A 57 5.69 0.04 -6.15
CA VAL A 57 4.58 0.63 -6.90
C VAL A 57 3.77 1.57 -6.04
N TYR A 58 3.13 2.55 -6.67
CA TYR A 58 2.21 3.44 -6.01
C TYR A 58 0.83 3.40 -6.67
N ILE A 59 -0.19 3.75 -5.89
CA ILE A 59 -1.56 3.95 -6.36
C ILE A 59 -1.88 5.43 -6.20
N ASP A 60 -2.44 6.03 -7.24
CA ASP A 60 -3.02 7.37 -7.19
C ASP A 60 -4.43 7.37 -7.80
N ALA A 61 -5.09 8.53 -7.77
CA ALA A 61 -6.44 8.68 -8.32
C ALA A 61 -6.52 8.51 -9.86
N ASN A 62 -5.38 8.48 -10.56
CA ASN A 62 -5.29 8.40 -12.03
C ASN A 62 -4.79 7.03 -12.54
N HIS A 63 -4.17 6.20 -11.70
CA HIS A 63 -3.55 4.92 -12.04
C HIS A 63 -4.08 3.82 -11.12
N HIS A 64 -5.24 3.27 -11.45
CA HIS A 64 -5.96 2.30 -10.63
C HIS A 64 -6.97 1.50 -11.44
N ASP A 65 -7.31 0.28 -10.97
CA ASP A 65 -8.36 -0.57 -11.56
C ASP A 65 -9.61 -0.70 -10.66
N CYS A 66 -9.69 0.04 -9.55
CA CYS A 66 -10.77 -0.14 -8.59
C CYS A 66 -11.19 1.16 -7.89
N TYR A 67 -12.39 1.67 -8.22
CA TYR A 67 -13.00 2.82 -7.56
C TYR A 67 -13.35 2.57 -6.09
N VAL A 68 -13.82 1.35 -5.75
CA VAL A 68 -14.08 0.96 -4.35
C VAL A 68 -12.81 1.03 -3.52
N GLY A 69 -11.69 0.54 -4.09
CA GLY A 69 -10.37 0.64 -3.48
C GLY A 69 -9.95 2.08 -3.23
N LEU A 70 -10.10 2.97 -4.23
CA LEU A 70 -9.79 4.38 -4.06
C LEU A 70 -10.68 5.07 -3.02
N TRP A 71 -11.97 4.72 -2.94
CA TRP A 71 -12.87 5.24 -1.91
C TRP A 71 -12.39 4.88 -0.51
N HIS A 72 -12.07 3.60 -0.27
CA HIS A 72 -11.56 3.17 1.04
C HIS A 72 -10.20 3.80 1.40
N LEU A 73 -9.39 4.14 0.40
CA LEU A 73 -8.14 4.87 0.61
C LEU A 73 -8.32 6.40 0.76
N GLY A 74 -9.55 6.92 0.62
CA GLY A 74 -9.81 8.36 0.66
C GLY A 74 -9.28 9.13 -0.55
N LEU A 75 -8.94 8.43 -1.63
CA LEU A 75 -8.42 8.99 -2.88
C LEU A 75 -9.53 9.37 -3.88
N LEU A 76 -10.78 9.00 -3.57
CA LEU A 76 -11.95 9.30 -4.40
C LEU A 76 -12.97 10.14 -3.60
N PRO A 77 -12.93 11.49 -3.65
CA PRO A 77 -13.78 12.34 -2.81
C PRO A 77 -15.28 12.33 -3.19
N LYS A 78 -15.66 11.76 -4.34
CA LYS A 78 -17.06 11.69 -4.82
C LYS A 78 -17.40 10.28 -5.35
N ALA A 79 -17.36 9.28 -4.47
CA ALA A 79 -17.62 7.88 -4.84
C ALA A 79 -19.11 7.57 -5.12
N GLU A 80 -20.05 8.40 -4.66
CA GLU A 80 -21.49 8.14 -4.72
C GLU A 80 -22.04 7.82 -6.12
N LYS A 81 -21.45 8.39 -7.18
CA LYS A 81 -21.91 8.17 -8.56
C LYS A 81 -21.28 6.94 -9.25
N LEU A 82 -20.31 6.29 -8.62
CA LEU A 82 -19.49 5.23 -9.21
C LEU A 82 -19.71 3.86 -8.55
N ILE A 83 -20.50 3.81 -7.48
CA ILE A 83 -20.92 2.58 -6.80
C ILE A 83 -22.40 2.39 -7.14
N THR A 84 -22.67 1.64 -8.20
CA THR A 84 -24.01 1.16 -8.59
C THR A 84 -24.14 -0.32 -8.30
#